data_AF-A0A9W6TX23-F1
#
_entry.id   AF-A0A9W6TX23-F1
#
_cell.length_a   1.000
_cell.length_b   1.000
_cell.length_c   1.000
_cell.angle_alpha   90.00
_cell.angle_beta   90.00
_cell.angle_gamma   90.00
#
_symmetry.space_group_name_H-M   'P 1'
#
loop_
_entity.id
_entity.type
_entity.pdbx_description
1 polymer ?
#
loop_
_entity_poly.entity_id
_entity_poly.type
_entity_poly.pdbx_seq_one_letter_code
_entity_poly.pdbx_strand_id
1 'polypeptide(L)'
;MLWQLHQNGLVHGDPRVPNVVLHEEKPLWINLVGFMSASPILISIDAEILTRSIRRESATDTLDPALDQLIRNYGKRTTSENLRTLAEAVCNSLEI
;
A
#
# COMPACT_ATOMS: atom_id res chain seq x y z
N MET A 1 10.16 -3.30 0.95
CA MET A 1 8.91 -2.68 1.48
C MET A 1 8.31 -1.73 0.45
N LEU A 2 6.97 -1.66 0.31
CA LEU A 2 6.28 -0.96 -0.79
C LEU A 2 6.69 0.51 -0.92
N TRP A 3 6.83 1.20 0.20
CA TRP A 3 7.24 2.61 0.24
C TRP A 3 8.60 2.89 -0.42
N GLN A 4 9.50 1.90 -0.48
CA GLN A 4 10.80 2.06 -1.14
C GLN A 4 10.64 2.13 -2.65
N LEU A 5 9.66 1.44 -3.25
CA LEU A 5 9.33 1.61 -4.66
C LEU A 5 8.84 3.04 -4.91
N HIS A 6 7.90 3.50 -4.09
CA HIS A 6 7.33 4.84 -4.21
C HIS A 6 8.38 5.95 -4.09
N GLN A 7 9.34 5.83 -3.16
CA GLN A 7 10.44 6.80 -3.04
C GLN A 7 11.39 6.82 -4.24
N ASN A 8 11.52 5.69 -4.95
CA ASN A 8 12.28 5.61 -6.20
C ASN A 8 11.44 6.01 -7.42
N GLY A 9 10.26 6.61 -7.22
CA GLY A 9 9.40 7.07 -8.31
C GLY A 9 8.73 5.93 -9.06
N LEU A 10 8.50 4.79 -8.41
CA LEU A 10 7.92 3.59 -9.01
C LEU A 10 6.69 3.11 -8.23
N VAL A 11 5.74 2.52 -8.95
CA VAL A 11 4.61 1.77 -8.35
C VAL A 11 4.70 0.29 -8.72
N HIS A 12 4.13 -0.55 -7.88
CA HIS A 12 4.02 -1.99 -8.07
C HIS A 12 2.87 -2.34 -9.02
N GLY A 13 1.73 -1.65 -8.90
CA GLY A 13 0.50 -1.88 -9.67
C GLY A 13 -0.41 -2.99 -9.15
N ASP A 14 0.12 -3.88 -8.30
CA ASP A 14 -0.65 -4.96 -7.66
C ASP A 14 -0.02 -5.42 -6.32
N PRO A 15 0.20 -4.53 -5.35
CA PRO A 15 0.92 -4.88 -4.12
C PRO A 15 0.04 -5.62 -3.10
N ARG A 16 -0.52 -6.78 -3.47
CA ARG A 16 -1.29 -7.64 -2.56
C ARG A 16 -0.36 -8.48 -1.68
N VAL A 17 -0.85 -8.93 -0.53
CA VAL A 17 -0.09 -9.80 0.41
C VAL A 17 0.54 -11.03 -0.27
N PRO A 18 -0.13 -11.73 -1.20
CA PRO A 18 0.50 -12.85 -1.93
C PRO A 18 1.67 -12.46 -2.84
N ASN A 19 1.81 -11.18 -3.19
CA ASN A 19 2.88 -10.65 -4.04
C ASN A 19 4.07 -10.12 -3.25
N VAL A 20 4.11 -10.30 -1.93
CA VAL A 20 5.31 -10.12 -1.11
C VAL A 20 5.77 -11.46 -0.56
N VAL A 21 7.04 -11.79 -0.79
CA VAL A 21 7.68 -13.02 -0.28
C VAL A 21 8.81 -12.66 0.67
N LEU A 22 9.08 -13.56 1.62
CA LEU A 22 10.28 -13.47 2.45
C LEU A 22 11.40 -14.28 1.78
N HIS A 23 12.49 -13.60 1.45
CA HIS A 23 13.72 -14.22 0.96
C HIS A 23 14.87 -13.73 1.83
N GLU A 24 15.57 -14.66 2.49
CA GLU A 24 16.65 -14.33 3.44
C GLU A 24 16.19 -13.29 4.50
N GLU A 25 15.00 -13.52 5.08
CA GLU A 25 14.36 -12.63 6.06
C GLU A 25 13.99 -11.22 5.54
N LYS A 26 14.20 -10.94 4.25
CA LYS A 26 13.87 -9.65 3.63
C LYS A 26 12.58 -9.76 2.82
N PRO A 27 11.65 -8.81 2.97
CA PRO A 27 10.45 -8.76 2.15
C PRO A 27 10.78 -8.28 0.73
N LEU A 28 10.53 -9.14 -0.26
CA LEU A 28 10.68 -8.87 -1.69
C LEU A 28 9.31 -8.84 -2.36
N TRP A 29 9.10 -7.81 -3.19
CA TRP A 29 7.94 -7.72 -4.06
C TRP A 29 8.17 -8.53 -5.34
N ILE A 30 7.20 -9.36 -5.70
CA ILE A 30 7.19 -10.18 -6.91
C ILE A 30 5.98 -9.80 -7.76
N ASN A 31 5.91 -10.35 -8.99
CA ASN A 31 4.77 -10.11 -9.88
C ASN A 31 4.51 -8.60 -10.08
N LEU A 32 5.54 -7.90 -10.57
CA LEU A 32 5.52 -6.45 -10.82
C LEU A 32 4.67 -6.15 -12.06
N VAL A 33 3.34 -6.24 -11.91
CA VAL A 33 2.36 -6.00 -12.97
C VAL A 33 2.08 -4.49 -13.05
N GLY A 34 2.92 -3.76 -13.78
CA GLY A 34 2.74 -2.31 -13.94
C GLY A 34 3.82 -1.48 -13.28
N PHE A 35 5.08 -1.86 -13.52
CA PHE A 35 6.24 -1.04 -13.22
C PHE A 35 6.15 0.29 -14.01
N MET A 36 5.47 1.27 -13.41
CA MET A 36 5.17 2.56 -14.01
C MET A 36 5.75 3.68 -13.16
N SER A 37 5.98 4.85 -13.77
CA SER A 37 6.36 6.05 -13.03
C SER A 37 5.29 6.39 -12.01
N ALA A 38 5.71 6.58 -10.76
CA ALA A 38 4.83 6.91 -9.68
C ALA A 38 4.19 8.29 -9.90
N SER A 39 2.89 8.35 -9.67
CA SER A 39 2.15 9.59 -9.48
C SER A 39 1.40 9.50 -8.15
N PRO A 40 1.00 10.64 -7.55
CA PRO A 40 0.24 10.60 -6.30
C PRO A 40 -1.00 9.69 -6.35
N ILE A 41 -1.68 9.65 -7.50
CA ILE A 41 -2.85 8.79 -7.71
C ILE A 41 -2.45 7.31 -7.71
N LEU A 42 -1.40 6.94 -8.46
CA LEU A 42 -0.95 5.54 -8.54
C LEU A 42 -0.40 5.03 -7.21
N ILE A 43 0.31 5.88 -6.46
CA ILE A 43 0.78 5.54 -5.10
C ILE A 43 -0.40 5.29 -4.16
N SER A 44 -1.45 6.12 -4.24
CA SER A 44 -2.68 5.89 -3.46
C SER A 44 -3.37 4.58 -3.85
N ILE A 45 -3.42 4.25 -5.15
CA ILE A 45 -4.00 2.98 -5.63
C ILE A 45 -3.21 1.79 -5.08
N ASP A 46 -1.88 1.82 -5.15
CA ASP A 46 -1.02 0.77 -4.58
C ASP A 46 -1.28 0.60 -3.07
N ALA A 47 -1.34 1.71 -2.33
CA ALA A 47 -1.63 1.68 -0.90
C ALA A 47 -3.04 1.14 -0.59
N GLU A 48 -4.04 1.45 -1.41
CA GLU A 48 -5.41 0.92 -1.29
C GLU A 48 -5.45 -0.59 -1.54
N ILE A 49 -4.83 -1.06 -2.64
CA ILE A 49 -4.75 -2.49 -2.97
C ILE A 49 -4.12 -3.28 -1.83
N LEU A 50 -2.99 -2.80 -1.29
CA LEU A 50 -2.33 -3.45 -0.17
C LEU A 50 -3.21 -3.43 1.09
N THR A 51 -3.85 -2.30 1.39
CA THR A 51 -4.73 -2.14 2.55
C THR A 51 -5.88 -3.14 2.52
N ARG A 52 -6.60 -3.21 1.39
CA ARG A 52 -7.69 -4.18 1.20
C ARG A 52 -7.20 -5.61 1.27
N SER A 53 -6.03 -5.89 0.68
CA SER A 53 -5.42 -7.23 0.74
C SER A 53 -5.07 -7.65 2.16
N ILE A 54 -4.61 -6.73 3.01
CA ILE A 54 -4.32 -7.00 4.43
C ILE A 54 -5.63 -7.27 5.19
N ARG A 55 -6.65 -6.46 4.94
CA ARG A 55 -7.98 -6.54 5.59
C ARG A 55 -8.89 -7.64 5.02
N ARG A 56 -8.47 -8.32 3.95
CA ARG A 56 -9.25 -9.33 3.21
C ARG A 56 -10.59 -8.79 2.66
N GLU A 57 -10.60 -7.53 2.27
CA GLU A 57 -11.77 -6.83 1.72
C GLU A 57 -11.88 -7.00 0.20
N SER A 58 -13.10 -6.96 -0.33
CA SER A 58 -13.32 -6.93 -1.78
C SER A 58 -12.90 -5.59 -2.37
N ALA A 59 -12.52 -5.58 -3.66
CA ALA A 59 -12.28 -4.36 -4.41
C ALA A 59 -13.56 -3.51 -4.58
N THR A 60 -14.73 -4.11 -4.45
CA THR A 60 -16.04 -3.44 -4.59
C THR A 60 -16.54 -2.82 -3.30
N ASP A 61 -15.94 -3.16 -2.16
CA ASP A 61 -16.42 -2.68 -0.87
C ASP A 61 -16.02 -1.21 -0.68
N THR A 62 -16.91 -0.41 -0.09
CA THR A 62 -16.59 0.98 0.26
C THR A 62 -15.54 0.97 1.38
N LEU A 63 -14.39 1.58 1.12
CA LEU A 63 -13.38 1.74 2.15
C LEU A 63 -13.87 2.75 3.20
N ASP A 64 -13.49 2.52 4.46
CA ASP A 64 -13.73 3.50 5.52
C ASP A 64 -13.20 4.90 5.11
N PRO A 65 -14.01 5.97 5.23
CA PRO A 65 -13.61 7.30 4.77
C PRO A 65 -12.35 7.85 5.44
N ALA A 66 -12.11 7.52 6.71
CA ALA A 66 -10.90 7.97 7.40
C ALA A 66 -9.68 7.25 6.82
N LEU A 67 -9.79 5.96 6.52
CA LEU A 67 -8.73 5.18 5.90
C LEU A 67 -8.44 5.63 4.46
N ASP A 68 -9.47 5.91 3.65
CA ASP A 68 -9.31 6.51 2.31
C ASP A 68 -8.55 7.83 2.38
N GLN A 69 -8.86 8.69 3.36
CA GLN A 69 -8.15 9.95 3.54
C GLN A 69 -6.67 9.76 3.89
N LEU A 70 -6.32 8.76 4.72
CA LEU A 70 -4.94 8.42 5.04
C LEU A 70 -4.16 7.92 3.82
N ILE A 71 -4.79 7.08 2.99
CA ILE A 71 -4.22 6.61 1.72
C ILE A 71 -3.96 7.77 0.76
N ARG A 72 -4.90 8.73 0.66
CA ARG A 72 -4.70 9.94 -0.16
C ARG A 72 -3.59 10.83 0.38
N ASN A 73 -3.46 10.96 1.70
CA ASN A 73 -2.38 11.72 2.32
C ASN A 73 -1.02 11.11 2.01
N TYR A 74 -0.90 9.79 2.13
CA TYR A 74 0.31 9.04 1.77
C TYR A 74 0.67 9.18 0.29
N GLY A 75 -0.31 9.06 -0.62
CA GLY A 75 -0.08 9.25 -2.05
C GLY A 75 0.37 10.66 -2.41
N LYS A 76 -0.23 11.69 -1.81
CA LYS A 76 0.20 13.09 -2.02
C LYS A 76 1.62 13.35 -1.49
N ARG A 77 1.98 12.75 -0.36
CA ARG A 77 3.27 12.96 0.30
C ARG A 77 3.76 11.65 0.93
N THR A 78 4.69 10.98 0.27
CA THR A 78 5.28 9.70 0.70
C THR A 78 6.32 9.89 1.82
N THR A 79 5.90 10.48 2.95
CA THR A 79 6.75 10.66 4.13
C THR A 79 6.65 9.46 5.07
N SER A 80 7.67 9.26 5.91
CA SER A 80 7.65 8.22 6.95
C SER A 80 6.50 8.41 7.94
N GLU A 81 6.10 9.65 8.21
CA GLU A 81 4.96 9.98 9.07
C GLU A 81 3.63 9.51 8.47
N ASN A 82 3.35 9.86 7.21
CA ASN A 82 2.13 9.42 6.54
C ASN A 82 2.08 7.89 6.39
N LEU A 83 3.22 7.26 6.09
CA LEU A 83 3.33 5.81 6.05
C LEU A 83 3.00 5.18 7.41
N ARG A 84 3.59 5.69 8.49
CA ARG A 84 3.39 5.19 9.85
C ARG A 84 1.92 5.33 10.26
N THR A 85 1.33 6.50 10.09
CA THR A 85 -0.09 6.74 10.43
C THR A 85 -1.03 5.82 9.66
N LEU A 86 -0.78 5.62 8.36
CA LEU A 86 -1.57 4.67 7.55
C LEU A 86 -1.38 3.23 8.06
N ALA A 87 -0.15 2.79 8.30
CA ALA A 87 0.15 1.45 8.78
C ALA A 87 -0.49 1.17 10.14
N GLU A 88 -0.41 2.12 11.08
CA GLU A 88 -1.06 2.03 12.40
C GLU A 88 -2.58 1.89 12.26
N ALA A 89 -3.21 2.69 11.41
CA ALA A 89 -4.66 2.61 11.17
C ALA A 89 -5.09 1.26 10.58
N VAL A 90 -4.32 0.73 9.61
CA VAL A 90 -4.58 -0.60 9.03
C VAL A 90 -4.41 -1.69 10.09
N CYS A 91 -3.31 -1.67 10.85
CA CYS A 91 -3.07 -2.66 11.90
C CYS A 91 -4.13 -2.63 13.00
N ASN A 92 -4.55 -1.45 13.46
CA ASN A 92 -5.59 -1.32 14.48
C ASN A 92 -6.98 -1.76 13.99
N SER A 93 -7.19 -1.81 12.68
CA SER A 93 -8.44 -2.31 12.07
C SER A 93 -8.47 -3.82 11.90
N LEU A 94 -7.35 -4.51 12.13
CA LEU A 94 -7.32 -5.96 12.18
C LEU A 94 -7.82 -6.38 13.56
N GLU A 95 -9.02 -6.94 13.62
CA GLU A 95 -9.47 -7.71 14.79
C GLU A 95 -8.58 -8.97 14.88
N ILE A 96 -7.54 -8.90 15.71
CA ILE A 96 -6.68 -10.05 16.06
C ILE A 96 -7.09 -10.57 17.44
#